data_AF-A0A9D2K388-F1
#
_entry.id   AF-A0A9D2K388-F1
#
_cell.length_a   1.000
_cell.length_b   1.000
_cell.length_c   1.000
_cell.angle_alpha   90.00
_cell.angle_beta   90.00
_cell.angle_gamma   90.00
#
_symmetry.space_group_name_H-M   'P 1'
#
loop_
_entity.id
_entity.type
_entity.pdbx_description
1 polymer ?
#
loop_
_entity_poly.entity_id
_entity_poly.type
_entity_poly.pdbx_seq_one_letter_code
_entity_poly.pdbx_strand_id
1 'polypeptide(L)'
;MDKEQFLTALERELSRIPQEERENALAYYEEYLTEAGPEREKDVIAELGSVKDIALQLSADYAVKEMEEGMTVSPKKGLRAMWVVILAILASPIALPIGIAIIAVIFALVVSVAAIVLSFWASAIGLTFGGLGGMILGFFAQADSVYSYVAYYGACVGAVGIGILLGLFSFWLTKVTSRGMAHLFRRMVDRRKHEKQVS
;
A
#
# COMPACT_ATOMS: atom_id res chain seq x y z
N MET A 1 -36.10 -9.96 44.40
CA MET A 1 -35.30 -8.74 44.26
C MET A 1 -36.25 -7.56 44.35
N ASP A 2 -35.80 -6.44 44.90
CA ASP A 2 -36.51 -5.16 44.82
C ASP A 2 -36.04 -4.36 43.58
N LYS A 3 -36.70 -3.24 43.29
CA LYS A 3 -36.42 -2.35 42.16
C LYS A 3 -34.98 -1.87 42.16
N GLU A 4 -34.45 -1.45 43.30
CA GLU A 4 -33.07 -0.97 43.41
C GLU A 4 -32.06 -2.06 43.05
N GLN A 5 -32.28 -3.29 43.55
CA GLN A 5 -31.47 -4.46 43.20
C GLN A 5 -31.58 -4.83 41.72
N PHE A 6 -32.77 -4.73 41.13
CA PHE A 6 -33.00 -5.01 39.71
C PHE A 6 -32.26 -4.00 38.82
N LEU A 7 -32.42 -2.70 39.07
CA LEU A 7 -31.78 -1.64 38.29
C LEU A 7 -30.24 -1.68 38.41
N THR A 8 -29.72 -1.89 39.62
CA THR A 8 -28.27 -2.04 39.83
C THR A 8 -27.70 -3.27 39.10
N ALA A 9 -28.44 -4.38 39.09
CA ALA A 9 -28.03 -5.57 38.36
C ALA A 9 -28.07 -5.35 36.84
N LEU A 10 -29.11 -4.68 36.33
CA LEU A 10 -29.27 -4.36 34.91
C LEU A 10 -28.18 -3.40 34.43
N GLU A 11 -27.86 -2.36 35.19
CA GLU A 11 -26.77 -1.41 34.89
C GLU A 11 -25.43 -2.12 34.71
N ARG A 12 -25.12 -3.09 35.58
CA ARG A 12 -23.88 -3.86 35.53
C ARG A 12 -23.78 -4.72 34.26
N GLU A 13 -24.86 -5.38 33.87
CA GLU A 13 -24.91 -6.21 32.66
C GLU A 13 -24.82 -5.33 31.38
N LEU A 14 -25.34 -4.09 31.43
CA LEU A 14 -25.29 -3.11 30.33
C LEU A 14 -23.99 -2.29 30.26
N SER A 15 -22.94 -2.69 30.98
CA SER A 15 -21.65 -1.99 31.01
C SER A 15 -20.95 -1.88 29.65
N ARG A 16 -21.31 -2.73 28.67
CA ARG A 16 -20.73 -2.75 27.31
C ARG A 16 -21.42 -1.80 26.33
N ILE A 17 -22.57 -1.24 26.66
CA ILE A 17 -23.32 -0.29 25.84
C ILE A 17 -22.89 1.15 26.22
N PRO A 18 -22.93 2.14 25.30
CA PRO A 18 -22.70 3.55 25.63
C PRO A 18 -23.55 4.05 26.80
N GLN A 19 -23.02 5.02 27.54
CA GLN A 19 -23.64 5.54 28.76
C GLN A 19 -25.06 6.07 28.54
N GLU A 20 -25.28 6.81 27.46
CA GLU A 20 -26.57 7.42 27.13
C GLU A 20 -27.67 6.37 26.93
N GLU A 21 -27.39 5.31 26.16
CA GLU A 21 -28.34 4.22 25.90
C GLU A 21 -28.59 3.38 27.16
N ARG A 22 -27.58 3.20 28.02
CA ARG A 22 -27.74 2.54 29.33
C ARG A 22 -28.64 3.37 30.26
N GLU A 23 -28.43 4.67 30.35
CA GLU A 23 -29.24 5.57 31.18
C GLU A 23 -30.71 5.60 30.72
N ASN A 24 -30.94 5.64 29.41
CA ASN A 24 -32.28 5.59 28.83
C ASN A 24 -33.01 4.28 29.17
N ALA A 25 -32.33 3.14 29.08
CA ALA A 25 -32.91 1.85 29.44
C ALA A 25 -33.23 1.72 30.93
N LEU A 26 -32.33 2.22 31.79
CA LEU A 26 -32.57 2.24 33.23
C LEU A 26 -33.77 3.12 33.59
N ALA A 27 -33.88 4.31 32.98
CA ALA A 27 -35.02 5.20 33.18
C ALA A 27 -36.36 4.55 32.77
N TYR A 28 -36.39 3.83 31.66
CA TYR A 28 -37.59 3.12 31.19
C TYR A 28 -38.06 2.07 32.21
N TYR A 29 -37.14 1.21 32.67
CA TYR A 29 -37.50 0.19 33.67
C TYR A 29 -37.77 0.79 35.05
N GLU A 30 -37.14 1.92 35.39
CA GLU A 30 -37.42 2.66 36.60
C GLU A 30 -38.87 3.17 36.62
N GLU A 31 -39.32 3.79 35.53
CA GLU A 31 -40.69 4.29 35.38
C GLU A 31 -41.69 3.13 35.41
N TYR A 32 -41.42 2.06 34.65
CA TYR A 32 -42.27 0.87 34.59
C TYR A 32 -42.48 0.20 35.96
N LEU A 33 -41.41 0.05 36.74
CA LEU A 33 -41.51 -0.52 38.09
C LEU A 33 -42.14 0.44 39.10
N THR A 34 -42.00 1.76 38.89
CA THR A 34 -42.65 2.77 39.73
C THR A 34 -44.16 2.81 39.51
N GLU A 35 -44.62 2.63 38.26
CA GLU A 35 -46.04 2.58 37.91
C GLU A 35 -46.74 1.35 38.48
N ALA A 36 -46.03 0.22 38.59
CA ALA A 36 -46.53 -0.98 39.25
C ALA A 36 -46.88 -0.75 40.73
N GLY A 37 -46.15 0.17 41.38
CA GLY A 37 -46.26 0.50 42.80
C GLY A 37 -45.61 -0.54 43.72
N PRO A 38 -45.31 -0.16 44.98
CA PRO A 38 -44.54 -0.99 45.92
C PRO A 38 -45.22 -2.31 46.29
N GLU A 39 -46.53 -2.42 46.08
CA GLU A 39 -47.30 -3.66 46.35
C GLU A 39 -47.14 -4.72 45.25
N ARG A 40 -46.88 -4.32 43.99
CA ARG A 40 -46.81 -5.25 42.84
C ARG A 40 -45.44 -5.29 42.16
N GLU A 41 -44.51 -4.45 42.55
CA GLU A 41 -43.15 -4.38 41.99
C GLU A 41 -42.45 -5.76 41.97
N LYS A 42 -42.54 -6.54 43.06
CA LYS A 42 -41.90 -7.86 43.14
C LYS A 42 -42.49 -8.88 42.17
N ASP A 43 -43.79 -8.81 41.94
CA ASP A 43 -44.50 -9.69 41.02
C ASP A 43 -44.16 -9.31 39.57
N VAL A 44 -44.13 -8.00 39.27
CA VAL A 44 -43.73 -7.48 37.95
C VAL A 44 -42.29 -7.87 37.61
N ILE A 45 -41.35 -7.76 38.56
CA ILE A 45 -39.97 -8.19 38.32
C ILE A 45 -39.88 -9.70 38.07
N ALA A 46 -40.73 -10.51 38.72
CA ALA A 46 -40.79 -11.95 38.46
C ALA A 46 -41.35 -12.26 37.05
N GLU A 47 -42.29 -11.45 36.55
CA GLU A 47 -42.85 -11.58 35.20
C GLU A 47 -41.88 -11.12 34.10
N LEU A 48 -41.02 -10.13 34.37
CA LEU A 48 -40.02 -9.62 33.43
C LEU A 48 -38.92 -10.64 33.07
N GLY A 49 -38.76 -11.70 33.87
CA GLY A 49 -37.78 -12.76 33.64
C GLY A 49 -36.39 -12.43 34.20
N SER A 50 -35.32 -12.96 33.57
CA SER A 50 -33.96 -12.79 34.08
C SER A 50 -33.32 -11.49 33.59
N VAL A 51 -32.64 -10.78 34.48
CA VAL A 51 -31.91 -9.52 34.17
C VAL A 51 -30.92 -9.71 33.01
N LYS A 52 -30.33 -10.90 32.89
CA LYS A 52 -29.38 -11.23 31.82
C LYS A 52 -30.05 -11.30 30.45
N ASP A 53 -31.26 -11.85 30.38
CA ASP A 53 -31.99 -11.97 29.12
C ASP A 53 -32.40 -10.59 28.62
N ILE A 54 -32.85 -9.71 29.53
CA ILE A 54 -33.17 -8.31 29.24
C ILE A 54 -31.93 -7.57 28.73
N ALA A 55 -30.79 -7.72 29.42
CA ALA A 55 -29.55 -7.08 29.00
C ALA A 55 -29.05 -7.59 27.64
N LEU A 56 -29.20 -8.89 27.37
CA LEU A 56 -28.86 -9.48 26.08
C LEU A 56 -29.75 -8.92 24.98
N GLN A 57 -31.06 -8.87 25.19
CA GLN A 57 -32.00 -8.32 24.21
C GLN A 57 -31.70 -6.86 23.90
N LEU A 58 -31.51 -6.02 24.92
CA LEU A 58 -31.22 -4.61 24.74
C LEU A 58 -29.86 -4.38 24.04
N SER A 59 -28.86 -5.23 24.32
CA SER A 59 -27.57 -5.19 23.63
C SER A 59 -27.67 -5.60 22.16
N ALA A 60 -28.55 -6.55 21.83
CA ALA A 60 -28.81 -6.95 20.46
C ALA A 60 -29.57 -5.86 19.69
N ASP A 61 -30.58 -5.26 20.31
CA ASP A 61 -31.33 -4.14 19.75
C ASP A 61 -30.42 -2.92 19.50
N TYR A 62 -29.53 -2.61 20.45
CA TYR A 62 -28.51 -1.57 20.28
C TYR A 62 -27.54 -1.91 19.13
N ALA A 63 -27.06 -3.16 19.01
CA ALA A 63 -26.17 -3.55 17.93
C ALA A 63 -26.86 -3.46 16.55
N VAL A 64 -28.14 -3.83 16.46
CA VAL A 64 -28.94 -3.67 15.24
C VAL A 64 -29.11 -2.19 14.90
N LYS A 65 -29.45 -1.35 15.89
CA LYS A 65 -29.55 0.11 15.73
C LYS A 65 -28.22 0.74 15.29
N GLU A 66 -27.09 0.31 15.86
CA GLU A 66 -25.75 0.78 15.45
C GLU A 66 -25.39 0.31 14.03
N MET A 67 -25.80 -0.89 13.63
CA MET A 67 -25.61 -1.37 12.26
C MET A 67 -26.49 -0.60 11.26
N GLU A 68 -27.75 -0.30 11.61
CA GLU A 68 -28.65 0.53 10.80
C GLU A 68 -28.14 1.97 10.71
N GLU A 69 -27.77 2.59 11.83
CA GLU A 69 -27.24 3.95 11.89
C GLU A 69 -25.85 4.06 11.23
N GLY A 70 -25.01 3.03 11.35
CA GLY A 70 -23.73 2.90 10.65
C GLY A 70 -23.88 2.71 9.14
N MET A 71 -25.00 2.14 8.68
CA MET A 71 -25.39 2.08 7.26
C MET A 71 -26.05 3.38 6.78
N THR A 72 -26.63 4.16 7.68
CA THR A 72 -27.13 5.50 7.34
C THR A 72 -25.93 6.44 7.19
N VAL A 73 -25.51 6.61 5.95
CA VAL A 73 -24.74 7.79 5.56
C VAL A 73 -25.46 9.03 6.11
N SER A 74 -24.90 9.66 7.15
CA SER A 74 -25.34 10.99 7.58
C SER A 74 -25.57 11.86 6.34
N PRO A 75 -26.61 12.71 6.28
CA PRO A 75 -26.95 13.45 5.05
C PRO A 75 -25.78 14.28 4.49
N LYS A 76 -24.85 14.73 5.35
CA LYS A 76 -23.59 15.39 4.95
C LYS A 76 -22.59 14.44 4.27
N LYS A 77 -22.56 13.15 4.64
CA LYS A 77 -21.81 12.09 3.94
C LYS A 77 -22.50 11.63 2.67
N GLY A 78 -23.84 11.62 2.58
CA GLY A 78 -24.57 11.24 1.37
C GLY A 78 -24.34 12.19 0.20
N LEU A 79 -24.40 13.51 0.44
CA LEU A 79 -24.10 14.52 -0.58
C LEU A 79 -22.62 14.49 -0.99
N ARG A 80 -21.73 14.24 -0.03
CA ARG A 80 -20.29 14.07 -0.27
C ARG A 80 -20.01 12.77 -1.05
N ALA A 81 -20.74 11.69 -0.77
CA ALA A 81 -20.66 10.43 -1.50
C ALA A 81 -21.17 10.59 -2.94
N MET A 82 -22.29 11.29 -3.15
CA MET A 82 -22.75 11.68 -4.50
C MET A 82 -21.70 12.51 -5.24
N TRP A 83 -21.10 13.51 -4.57
CA TRP A 83 -20.03 14.31 -5.15
C TRP A 83 -18.81 13.47 -5.52
N VAL A 84 -18.40 12.53 -4.65
CA VAL A 84 -17.30 11.60 -4.91
C VAL A 84 -17.62 10.64 -6.05
N VAL A 85 -18.86 10.16 -6.17
CA VAL A 85 -19.29 9.28 -7.26
C VAL A 85 -19.33 10.04 -8.59
N ILE A 86 -19.87 11.27 -8.62
CA ILE A 86 -19.85 12.14 -9.81
C ILE A 86 -18.40 12.44 -10.21
N LEU A 87 -17.55 12.80 -9.24
CA LEU A 87 -16.14 13.06 -9.47
C LEU A 87 -15.41 11.79 -9.93
N ALA A 88 -15.75 10.61 -9.42
CA ALA A 88 -15.18 9.35 -9.85
C ALA A 88 -15.60 8.99 -11.28
N ILE A 89 -16.84 9.27 -11.70
CA ILE A 89 -17.30 9.06 -13.08
C ILE A 89 -16.61 10.04 -14.04
N LEU A 90 -16.43 11.30 -13.63
CA LEU A 90 -15.73 12.32 -14.42
C LEU A 90 -14.20 12.10 -14.44
N ALA A 91 -13.65 11.59 -13.34
CA ALA A 91 -12.24 11.23 -13.23
C ALA A 91 -11.94 9.89 -13.89
N SER A 92 -12.88 8.95 -13.98
CA SER A 92 -12.72 7.64 -14.64
C SER A 92 -12.06 7.73 -16.04
N PRO A 93 -12.51 8.61 -16.96
CA PRO A 93 -11.87 8.75 -18.28
C PRO A 93 -10.47 9.35 -18.22
N ILE A 94 -10.07 10.01 -17.15
CA ILE A 94 -8.76 10.68 -16.99
C ILE A 94 -7.80 9.86 -16.11
N ALA A 95 -8.31 9.20 -15.07
CA ALA A 95 -7.56 8.41 -14.11
C ALA A 95 -6.98 7.15 -14.75
N LEU A 96 -7.73 6.50 -15.65
CA LEU A 96 -7.28 5.32 -16.37
C LEU A 96 -6.10 5.63 -17.32
N PRO A 97 -6.15 6.65 -18.21
CA PRO A 97 -4.99 7.00 -19.03
C PRO A 97 -3.82 7.56 -18.21
N ILE A 98 -4.06 8.29 -17.12
CA ILE A 98 -2.96 8.73 -16.23
C ILE A 98 -2.27 7.53 -15.59
N GLY A 99 -3.02 6.54 -15.12
CA GLY A 99 -2.44 5.32 -14.53
C GLY A 99 -1.56 4.57 -15.54
N ILE A 100 -2.06 4.39 -16.77
CA ILE A 100 -1.29 3.78 -17.86
C ILE A 100 -0.06 4.62 -18.18
N ALA A 101 -0.17 5.95 -18.24
CA ALA A 101 0.94 6.84 -18.52
C ALA A 101 2.05 6.73 -17.46
N ILE A 102 1.68 6.69 -16.16
CA ILE A 102 2.66 6.52 -15.08
C ILE A 102 3.39 5.18 -15.21
N ILE A 103 2.66 4.10 -15.48
CA ILE A 103 3.26 2.77 -15.69
C ILE A 103 4.20 2.79 -16.91
N ALA A 104 3.78 3.40 -18.01
CA ALA A 104 4.57 3.53 -19.22
C ALA A 104 5.86 4.35 -18.97
N VAL A 105 5.79 5.43 -18.19
CA VAL A 105 6.96 6.25 -17.82
C VAL A 105 7.94 5.43 -16.97
N ILE A 106 7.44 4.69 -15.97
CA ILE A 106 8.30 3.83 -15.15
C ILE A 106 8.95 2.74 -16.03
N PHE A 107 8.18 2.11 -16.91
CA PHE A 107 8.70 1.10 -17.83
C PHE A 107 9.76 1.68 -18.77
N ALA A 108 9.50 2.85 -19.37
CA ALA A 108 10.45 3.54 -20.23
C ALA A 108 11.75 3.91 -19.48
N LEU A 109 11.65 4.31 -18.21
CA LEU A 109 12.82 4.58 -17.37
C LEU A 109 13.65 3.32 -17.12
N VAL A 110 12.99 2.17 -16.89
CA VAL A 110 13.71 0.89 -16.72
C VAL A 110 14.41 0.50 -18.03
N VAL A 111 13.70 0.61 -19.16
CA VAL A 111 14.26 0.30 -20.48
C VAL A 111 15.41 1.23 -20.83
N SER A 112 15.31 2.53 -20.54
CA SER A 112 16.38 3.49 -20.84
C SER A 112 17.65 3.19 -20.03
N VAL A 113 17.51 2.88 -18.73
CA VAL A 113 18.64 2.46 -17.89
C VAL A 113 19.27 1.16 -18.42
N ALA A 114 18.44 0.18 -18.80
CA ALA A 114 18.93 -1.07 -19.38
C ALA A 114 19.67 -0.83 -20.71
N ALA A 115 19.13 0.02 -21.59
CA ALA A 115 19.74 0.38 -22.86
C ALA A 115 21.09 1.07 -22.67
N ILE A 116 21.23 1.97 -21.69
CA ILE A 116 22.51 2.60 -21.35
C ILE A 116 23.53 1.55 -20.91
N VAL A 117 23.14 0.63 -20.02
CA VAL A 117 24.04 -0.45 -19.58
C VAL A 117 24.47 -1.33 -20.76
N LEU A 118 23.52 -1.71 -21.63
CA LEU A 118 23.79 -2.49 -22.83
C LEU A 118 24.70 -1.76 -23.82
N SER A 119 24.51 -0.44 -24.02
CA SER A 119 25.37 0.33 -24.93
C SER A 119 26.81 0.37 -24.45
N PHE A 120 27.03 0.49 -23.14
CA PHE A 120 28.38 0.43 -22.57
C PHE A 120 29.04 -0.94 -22.76
N TRP A 121 28.29 -2.04 -22.58
CA TRP A 121 28.77 -3.38 -22.90
C TRP A 121 29.08 -3.56 -24.38
N ALA A 122 28.18 -3.10 -25.27
CA ALA A 122 28.37 -3.18 -26.71
C ALA A 122 29.60 -2.39 -27.17
N SER A 123 29.84 -1.19 -26.63
CA SER A 123 31.04 -0.39 -26.91
C SER A 123 32.30 -1.07 -26.38
N ALA A 124 32.29 -1.60 -25.16
CA ALA A 124 33.44 -2.30 -24.58
C ALA A 124 33.84 -3.51 -25.42
N ILE A 125 32.87 -4.33 -25.82
CA ILE A 125 33.06 -5.49 -26.69
C ILE A 125 33.54 -5.03 -28.07
N GLY A 126 32.86 -4.05 -28.68
CA GLY A 126 33.19 -3.55 -30.02
C GLY A 126 34.61 -2.99 -30.12
N LEU A 127 35.06 -2.20 -29.15
CA LEU A 127 36.42 -1.66 -29.10
C LEU A 127 37.47 -2.76 -28.90
N THR A 128 37.18 -3.74 -28.05
CA THR A 128 38.10 -4.83 -27.75
C THR A 128 38.25 -5.78 -28.95
N PHE A 129 37.14 -6.27 -29.49
CA PHE A 129 37.16 -7.18 -30.64
C PHE A 129 37.51 -6.47 -31.94
N GLY A 130 37.08 -5.22 -32.12
CA GLY A 130 37.47 -4.38 -33.26
C GLY A 130 38.96 -4.04 -33.24
N GLY A 131 39.52 -3.75 -32.06
CA GLY A 131 40.95 -3.54 -31.89
C GLY A 131 41.78 -4.79 -32.19
N LEU A 132 41.36 -5.96 -31.69
CA LEU A 132 42.00 -7.25 -32.01
C LEU A 132 41.88 -7.58 -33.51
N GLY A 133 40.69 -7.44 -34.10
CA GLY A 133 40.46 -7.69 -35.52
C GLY A 133 41.26 -6.74 -36.42
N GLY A 134 41.38 -5.48 -36.00
CA GLY A 134 42.24 -4.49 -36.66
C GLY A 134 43.70 -4.93 -36.70
N MET A 135 44.25 -5.47 -35.61
CA MET A 135 45.63 -5.98 -35.61
C MET A 135 45.87 -7.10 -36.63
N ILE A 136 44.88 -7.99 -36.80
CA ILE A 136 44.96 -9.11 -37.76
C ILE A 136 44.88 -8.57 -39.18
N LEU A 137 43.91 -7.71 -39.48
CA LEU A 137 43.76 -7.12 -40.82
C LEU A 137 44.93 -6.22 -41.20
N GLY A 138 45.46 -5.45 -40.24
CA GLY A 138 46.62 -4.59 -40.43
C GLY A 138 47.90 -5.34 -40.78
N PHE A 139 47.99 -6.64 -40.45
CA PHE A 139 49.13 -7.49 -40.83
C PHE A 139 49.11 -7.83 -42.33
N PHE A 140 47.92 -7.98 -42.91
CA PHE A 140 47.74 -8.25 -44.33
C PHE A 140 47.71 -6.98 -45.19
N ALA A 141 47.40 -5.83 -44.59
CA ALA A 141 47.47 -4.54 -45.26
C ALA A 141 48.93 -4.10 -45.40
N GLN A 142 49.46 -4.09 -46.63
CA GLN A 142 50.75 -3.47 -46.94
C GLN A 142 50.63 -1.95 -46.91
N ALA A 143 51.20 -1.28 -45.90
CA ALA A 143 51.26 0.17 -45.79
C ALA A 143 52.63 0.68 -46.28
N ASP A 144 52.63 1.78 -47.03
CA ASP A 144 53.83 2.29 -47.72
C ASP A 144 54.93 2.85 -46.79
N SER A 145 54.65 3.01 -45.50
CA SER A 145 55.61 3.58 -44.54
C SER A 145 55.57 2.93 -43.16
N VAL A 146 56.75 2.76 -42.56
CA VAL A 146 56.93 2.21 -41.20
C VAL A 146 56.19 3.04 -40.14
N TYR A 147 56.11 4.36 -40.32
CA TYR A 147 55.38 5.26 -39.42
C TYR A 147 53.88 4.96 -39.37
N SER A 148 53.28 4.64 -40.52
CA SER A 148 51.86 4.27 -40.60
C SER A 148 51.56 2.97 -39.86
N TYR A 149 52.48 2.00 -39.91
CA TYR A 149 52.33 0.74 -39.16
C TYR A 149 52.40 0.93 -37.66
N VAL A 150 53.42 1.65 -37.16
CA VAL A 150 53.58 1.89 -35.72
C VAL A 150 52.37 2.66 -35.17
N ALA A 151 51.88 3.66 -35.91
CA ALA A 151 50.69 4.42 -35.52
C ALA A 151 49.42 3.56 -35.51
N TYR A 152 49.20 2.72 -36.52
CA TYR A 152 48.03 1.84 -36.61
C TYR A 152 47.99 0.80 -35.49
N TYR A 153 49.09 0.08 -35.26
CA TYR A 153 49.18 -0.89 -34.18
C TYR A 153 49.06 -0.24 -32.80
N GLY A 154 49.63 0.97 -32.62
CA GLY A 154 49.44 1.76 -31.40
C GLY A 154 47.96 2.13 -31.17
N ALA A 155 47.24 2.53 -32.22
CA ALA A 155 45.82 2.81 -32.14
C ALA A 155 44.98 1.56 -31.80
N CYS A 156 45.33 0.39 -32.35
CA CYS A 156 44.67 -0.87 -32.02
C CYS A 156 44.91 -1.29 -30.56
N VAL A 157 46.15 -1.21 -30.05
CA VAL A 157 46.43 -1.48 -28.62
C VAL A 157 45.67 -0.51 -27.72
N GLY A 158 45.64 0.77 -28.09
CA GLY A 158 44.87 1.80 -27.38
C GLY A 158 43.38 1.49 -27.36
N ALA A 159 42.78 1.11 -28.49
CA ALA A 159 41.37 0.75 -28.59
C ALA A 159 41.02 -0.47 -27.71
N VAL A 160 41.88 -1.49 -27.69
CA VAL A 160 41.71 -2.66 -26.80
C VAL A 160 41.80 -2.25 -25.33
N GLY A 161 42.79 -1.43 -24.97
CA GLY A 161 42.94 -0.92 -23.60
C GLY A 161 41.72 -0.12 -23.14
N ILE A 162 41.21 0.77 -23.99
CA ILE A 162 39.98 1.55 -23.72
C ILE A 162 38.77 0.62 -23.60
N GLY A 163 38.65 -0.39 -24.48
CA GLY A 163 37.59 -1.39 -24.43
C GLY A 163 37.53 -2.15 -23.11
N ILE A 164 38.69 -2.60 -22.60
CA ILE A 164 38.80 -3.30 -21.31
C ILE A 164 38.44 -2.38 -20.14
N LEU A 165 38.93 -1.14 -20.14
CA LEU A 165 38.59 -0.15 -19.11
C LEU A 165 37.09 0.17 -19.08
N LEU A 166 36.48 0.34 -20.25
CA LEU A 166 35.03 0.52 -20.37
C LEU A 166 34.28 -0.71 -19.88
N GLY A 167 34.77 -1.93 -20.14
CA GLY A 167 34.18 -3.16 -19.62
C GLY A 167 34.17 -3.23 -18.09
N LEU A 168 35.30 -2.90 -17.45
CA LEU A 168 35.40 -2.82 -15.99
C LEU A 168 34.49 -1.73 -15.40
N PHE A 169 34.44 -0.57 -16.04
CA PHE A 169 33.53 0.51 -15.65
C PHE A 169 32.06 0.10 -15.78
N SER A 170 31.70 -0.59 -16.86
CA SER A 170 30.34 -1.13 -17.10
C SER A 170 29.93 -2.13 -16.03
N PHE A 171 30.85 -3.00 -15.61
CA PHE A 171 30.61 -3.96 -14.53
C PHE A 171 30.35 -3.25 -13.19
N TRP A 172 31.13 -2.21 -12.88
CA TRP A 172 30.90 -1.38 -11.70
C TRP A 172 29.54 -0.66 -11.78
N LEU A 173 29.19 -0.07 -12.93
CA LEU A 173 27.91 0.61 -13.16
C LEU A 173 26.72 -0.33 -12.94
N THR A 174 26.82 -1.56 -13.46
CA THR A 174 25.81 -2.62 -13.30
C THR A 174 25.63 -3.00 -11.83
N LYS A 175 26.72 -3.03 -11.05
CA LYS A 175 26.68 -3.30 -9.61
C LYS A 175 26.04 -2.14 -8.82
N VAL A 176 26.26 -0.90 -9.24
CA VAL A 176 25.65 0.29 -8.62
C VAL A 176 24.14 0.34 -8.90
N THR A 177 23.73 0.14 -10.16
CA THR A 177 22.31 0.16 -10.54
C THR A 177 21.53 -0.99 -9.90
N SER A 178 22.08 -2.20 -9.87
CA SER A 178 21.45 -3.35 -9.19
C SER A 178 21.32 -3.15 -7.68
N ARG A 179 22.33 -2.56 -7.01
CA ARG A 179 22.23 -2.20 -5.58
C ARG A 179 21.21 -1.10 -5.32
N GLY A 180 21.15 -0.08 -6.18
CA GLY A 180 20.17 0.99 -6.10
C GLY A 180 18.74 0.47 -6.27
N MET A 181 18.52 -0.38 -7.27
CA MET A 181 17.23 -1.03 -7.52
C MET A 181 16.81 -1.93 -6.34
N ALA A 182 17.72 -2.72 -5.79
CA ALA A 182 17.46 -3.56 -4.62
C ALA A 182 17.17 -2.74 -3.35
N HIS A 183 17.74 -1.53 -3.22
CA HIS A 183 17.45 -0.64 -2.10
C HIS A 183 16.04 -0.04 -2.20
N LEU A 184 15.65 0.42 -3.39
CA LEU A 184 14.28 0.92 -3.64
C LEU A 184 13.23 -0.18 -3.46
N PHE A 185 13.51 -1.39 -3.95
CA PHE A 185 12.59 -2.52 -3.80
C PHE A 185 12.42 -2.95 -2.34
N ARG A 186 13.51 -3.02 -1.56
CA ARG A 186 13.45 -3.28 -0.11
C ARG A 186 12.65 -2.20 0.62
N ARG A 187 12.86 -0.92 0.30
CA ARG A 187 12.12 0.19 0.92
C ARG A 187 10.61 0.13 0.66
N MET A 188 10.19 -0.34 -0.51
CA MET A 188 8.76 -0.54 -0.81
C MET A 188 8.17 -1.76 -0.08
N VAL A 189 8.93 -2.85 0.02
CA VAL A 189 8.50 -4.07 0.72
C VAL A 189 8.42 -3.87 2.23
N ASP A 190 9.40 -3.18 2.82
CA ASP A 190 9.44 -2.93 4.26
C ASP A 190 8.34 -1.95 4.70
N ARG A 191 7.98 -0.96 3.87
CA ARG A 191 6.83 -0.09 4.15
C ARG A 191 5.51 -0.84 4.27
N ARG A 192 5.27 -1.87 3.44
CA ARG A 192 4.06 -2.70 3.54
C ARG A 192 4.00 -3.57 4.80
N LYS A 193 5.16 -3.92 5.38
CA LYS A 193 5.19 -4.68 6.64
C LYS A 193 4.81 -3.81 7.83
N HIS A 194 5.19 -2.53 7.82
CA HIS A 194 4.79 -1.60 8.88
C HIS A 194 3.29 -1.28 8.87
N GLU A 195 2.64 -1.20 7.70
CA GLU A 195 1.18 -1.00 7.63
C GLU A 195 0.38 -2.21 8.15
N LYS A 196 0.87 -3.44 7.99
CA LYS A 196 0.19 -4.64 8.50
C LYS A 196 0.38 -4.90 10.00
N GLN A 197 1.29 -4.18 10.67
CA GLN A 197 1.51 -4.32 12.11
C GLN A 197 0.75 -3.29 12.95
N VAL A 198 0.09 -2.32 12.32
CA VAL A 198 -0.64 -1.22 12.97
C VAL A 198 -2.16 -1.33 12.74
N SER A 199 -2.60 -2.30 11.94
CA SER A 199 -4.01 -2.68 11.76
C SER A 199 -4.29 -4.01 12.45
#